data_AF-A0A966WZR3-F1
#
_entry.id   AF-A0A966WZR3-F1
#
_cell.length_a   1.000
_cell.length_b   1.000
_cell.length_c   1.000
_cell.angle_alpha   90.00
_cell.angle_beta   90.00
_cell.angle_gamma   90.00
#
_symmetry.space_group_name_H-M   'P 1'
#
loop_
_entity.id
_entity.type
_entity.pdbx_description
1 polymer ?
#
loop_
_entity_poly.entity_id
_entity_poly.type
_entity_poly.pdbx_seq_one_letter_code
_entity_poly.pdbx_strand_id
1 'polypeptide(L)'
;MHYGHGANNAQSEALWIVSKQLGISPTEALDLGDKPLSAKMTQDAINIAQQRISRREPLAYLLGEAWLMGIPFDCTPQSIIPRSFIAEL
;
A
#
# COMPACT_ATOMS: atom_id res chain seq x y z
N MET A 1 6.52 13.61 -10.15
CA MET A 1 6.44 12.15 -9.87
C MET A 1 5.10 11.89 -9.21
N HIS A 2 4.28 10.97 -9.74
CA HIS A 2 2.97 10.64 -9.15
C HIS A 2 3.09 9.30 -8.42
N TYR A 3 2.87 9.28 -7.11
CA TYR A 3 2.82 8.04 -6.34
C TYR A 3 1.40 7.44 -6.43
N GLY A 4 1.31 6.11 -6.28
CA GLY A 4 0.03 5.41 -6.45
C GLY A 4 -0.96 5.80 -5.34
N HIS A 5 -2.26 5.63 -5.60
CA HIS A 5 -3.29 5.70 -4.54
C HIS A 5 -3.49 7.03 -3.80
N GLY A 6 -2.98 8.15 -4.33
CA GLY A 6 -3.02 9.42 -3.63
C GLY A 6 -1.85 9.61 -2.67
N ALA A 7 -0.94 8.63 -2.52
CA ALA A 7 0.32 8.81 -1.81
C ALA A 7 0.99 10.11 -2.31
N ASN A 8 1.29 11.00 -1.38
CA ASN A 8 1.95 12.26 -1.70
C ASN A 8 3.48 12.10 -1.69
N ASN A 9 3.99 11.02 -1.07
CA ASN A 9 5.41 10.73 -0.92
C ASN A 9 5.70 9.21 -0.84
N ALA A 10 6.98 8.87 -0.84
CA ALA A 10 7.45 7.47 -0.81
C ALA A 10 7.19 6.76 0.54
N GLN A 11 7.13 7.49 1.65
CA GLN A 11 6.85 6.91 2.97
C GLN A 11 5.40 6.44 3.06
N SER A 12 4.45 7.24 2.56
CA SER A 12 3.06 6.84 2.47
C SER A 12 2.93 5.59 1.60
N GLU A 13 3.57 5.54 0.43
CA GLU A 13 3.56 4.35 -0.42
C GLU A 13 4.16 3.11 0.27
N ALA A 14 5.23 3.28 1.06
CA ALA A 14 5.81 2.21 1.85
C ALA A 14 4.88 1.70 2.97
N LEU A 15 4.11 2.59 3.62
CA LEU A 15 3.10 2.21 4.61
C LEU A 15 2.09 1.23 4.03
N TRP A 16 1.56 1.50 2.83
CA TRP A 16 0.62 0.60 2.14
C TRP A 16 1.24 -0.76 1.82
N ILE A 17 2.51 -0.78 1.39
CA ILE A 17 3.21 -2.03 1.10
C ILE A 17 3.40 -2.86 2.37
N VAL A 18 3.83 -2.22 3.46
CA VAL A 18 4.08 -2.86 4.75
C VAL A 18 2.78 -3.34 5.41
N SER A 19 1.72 -2.53 5.38
CA SER A 19 0.41 -2.91 5.93
C SER A 19 -0.14 -4.15 5.25
N LYS A 20 0.04 -4.28 3.93
CA LYS A 20 -0.31 -5.49 3.18
C LYS A 20 0.43 -6.73 3.68
N GLN A 21 1.72 -6.61 4.00
CA GLN A 21 2.49 -7.74 4.54
C GLN A 21 2.01 -8.15 5.94
N LEU A 22 1.56 -7.17 6.72
CA LEU A 22 1.00 -7.39 8.06
C LEU A 22 -0.45 -7.89 8.04
N GLY A 23 -1.16 -7.78 6.90
CA GLY A 23 -2.56 -8.17 6.77
C GLY A 23 -3.52 -7.25 7.53
N ILE A 24 -3.16 -5.98 7.67
CA ILE A 24 -3.92 -4.96 8.41
C ILE A 24 -4.11 -3.72 7.56
N SER A 25 -5.02 -2.83 7.99
CA SER A 25 -5.20 -1.54 7.31
C SER A 25 -3.96 -0.64 7.45
N PRO A 26 -3.73 0.29 6.51
CA PRO A 26 -2.68 1.30 6.64
C PRO A 26 -2.80 2.14 7.92
N THR A 27 -4.03 2.42 8.39
CA THR A 27 -4.28 3.14 9.64
C THR A 27 -3.81 2.34 10.85
N GLU A 28 -4.16 1.06 10.94
CA GLU A 28 -3.68 0.19 12.03
C GLU A 28 -2.14 0.04 12.01
N ALA A 29 -1.54 0.01 10.83
CA ALA A 29 -0.09 -0.06 10.69
C ALA A 29 0.64 1.18 11.23
N LEU A 30 0.02 2.38 11.16
CA LEU A 30 0.56 3.59 11.77
C LEU A 30 0.57 3.52 13.30
N ASP A 31 -0.46 2.92 13.89
CA ASP A 31 -0.60 2.80 15.35
C ASP A 31 0.31 1.71 15.95
N LEU A 32 0.86 0.84 15.12
CA LEU A 32 1.66 -0.32 15.53
C LEU A 32 3.10 0.00 15.95
N GLY A 33 3.60 1.21 15.63
CA GLY A 33 4.95 1.64 15.98
C GLY A 33 6.06 0.72 15.42
N ASP A 34 7.10 0.47 16.22
CA ASP A 34 8.33 -0.23 15.79
C ASP A 34 8.22 -1.78 15.80
N LYS A 35 7.06 -2.35 15.49
CA LYS A 35 6.92 -3.80 15.46
C LYS A 35 7.75 -4.39 14.30
N PRO A 36 8.69 -5.31 14.55
CA PRO A 36 9.56 -5.82 13.51
C PRO A 36 8.81 -6.74 12.54
N LEU A 37 9.08 -6.58 11.25
CA LEU A 37 8.68 -7.53 10.21
C LEU A 37 9.61 -8.74 10.21
N SER A 38 9.07 -9.91 9.87
CA SER A 38 9.92 -11.08 9.57
C SER A 38 10.75 -10.83 8.30
N ALA A 39 11.89 -11.50 8.17
CA ALA A 39 12.73 -11.40 6.97
C ALA A 39 11.96 -11.70 5.67
N LYS A 40 11.02 -12.64 5.72
CA LYS A 40 10.14 -12.97 4.59
C LYS A 40 9.23 -11.80 4.23
N MET A 41 8.53 -11.21 5.20
CA MET A 41 7.64 -10.07 4.97
C MET A 41 8.41 -8.87 4.44
N THR A 42 9.61 -8.61 4.96
CA THR A 42 10.49 -7.56 4.44
C THR A 42 10.87 -7.80 2.99
N GLN A 43 11.23 -9.04 2.63
CA GLN A 43 11.56 -9.37 1.24
C GLN A 43 10.35 -9.25 0.31
N ASP A 44 9.17 -9.69 0.75
CA ASP A 44 7.93 -9.58 -0.01
C ASP A 44 7.53 -8.10 -0.23
N ALA A 45 7.71 -7.23 0.77
CA ALA A 45 7.55 -5.79 0.64
C ALA A 45 8.52 -5.16 -0.38
N ILE A 46 9.80 -5.52 -0.33
CA ILE A 46 10.82 -5.05 -1.28
C ILE A 46 10.47 -5.47 -2.71
N ASN A 47 9.99 -6.70 -2.90
CA ASN A 47 9.60 -7.20 -4.22
C ASN A 47 8.44 -6.38 -4.80
N ILE A 48 7.42 -6.05 -3.99
CA ILE A 48 6.31 -5.19 -4.43
C ILE A 48 6.82 -3.79 -4.79
N ALA A 49 7.71 -3.19 -3.99
CA ALA A 49 8.29 -1.89 -4.28
C ALA A 49 9.08 -1.90 -5.61
N GLN A 50 9.87 -2.94 -5.87
CA GLN A 50 10.58 -3.11 -7.13
C GLN A 50 9.63 -3.25 -8.31
N GLN A 51 8.56 -4.04 -8.17
CA GLN A 51 7.52 -4.16 -9.19
C GLN A 51 6.84 -2.80 -9.47
N ARG A 52 6.52 -2.05 -8.42
CA ARG A 52 5.93 -0.70 -8.52
C ARG A 52 6.82 0.26 -9.29
N ILE A 53 8.12 0.28 -9.00
CA ILE A 53 9.11 1.11 -9.70
C ILE A 53 9.23 0.70 -11.17
N SER A 54 9.26 -0.60 -11.44
CA SER A 54 9.48 -1.15 -12.78
C SER A 54 8.27 -0.97 -13.69
N ARG A 55 7.08 -1.33 -13.19
CA ARG A 55 5.83 -1.34 -13.98
C ARG A 55 5.16 0.02 -14.05
N ARG A 56 5.41 0.90 -13.06
CA ARG A 56 4.77 2.21 -12.93
C ARG A 56 3.24 2.19 -12.85
N GLU A 57 2.63 1.02 -12.71
CA GLU A 57 1.19 0.81 -12.46
C GLU A 57 0.78 1.29 -11.06
N PRO A 58 -0.47 1.74 -10.86
CA PRO A 58 -0.97 2.09 -9.53
C PRO A 58 -0.71 0.99 -8.50
N LEU A 59 -0.25 1.39 -7.30
CA LEU A 59 0.07 0.44 -6.23
C LEU A 59 -1.13 -0.46 -5.86
N ALA A 60 -2.35 0.08 -5.91
CA ALA A 60 -3.62 -0.64 -5.72
C ALA A 60 -3.65 -2.00 -6.44
N TYR A 61 -3.26 -1.99 -7.72
CA TYR A 61 -3.35 -3.14 -8.59
C TYR A 61 -2.27 -4.17 -8.28
N LEU A 62 -1.14 -3.73 -7.73
CA LEU A 62 -0.08 -4.62 -7.27
C LEU A 62 -0.41 -5.26 -5.91
N LEU A 63 -1.09 -4.51 -5.04
CA LEU A 63 -1.58 -5.02 -3.75
C LEU A 63 -2.85 -5.86 -3.89
N GLY A 64 -3.56 -5.73 -5.01
CA GLY A 64 -4.84 -6.37 -5.28
C GLY A 64 -5.99 -5.80 -4.46
N GLU A 65 -5.76 -4.71 -3.71
CA GLU A 65 -6.75 -4.13 -2.81
C GLU A 65 -6.60 -2.60 -2.70
N ALA A 66 -7.71 -1.96 -2.31
CA ALA A 66 -7.81 -0.56 -1.97
C ALA A 66 -8.62 -0.42 -0.68
N TRP A 67 -8.37 0.63 0.11
CA TRP A 67 -9.11 0.88 1.36
C TRP A 67 -9.88 2.20 1.29
N LEU A 68 -11.15 2.18 1.67
CA LEU A 68 -12.01 3.37 1.76
C LEU A 68 -12.80 3.31 3.08
N MET A 69 -12.66 4.36 3.90
CA MET A 69 -13.35 4.45 5.20
C MET A 69 -13.15 3.21 6.11
N GLY A 70 -11.94 2.66 6.11
CA GLY A 70 -11.59 1.46 6.90
C GLY A 70 -12.11 0.14 6.33
N ILE A 71 -12.67 0.14 5.11
CA ILE A 71 -13.17 -1.06 4.44
C ILE A 71 -12.24 -1.41 3.26
N PRO A 72 -11.74 -2.66 3.17
CA PRO A 72 -10.98 -3.13 2.03
C PRO A 72 -11.89 -3.49 0.85
N PHE A 73 -11.41 -3.21 -0.36
CA PHE A 73 -12.05 -3.54 -1.63
C PHE A 73 -11.03 -4.22 -2.53
N ASP A 74 -11.45 -5.29 -3.21
CA ASP A 74 -10.63 -5.92 -4.25
C ASP A 74 -10.38 -4.93 -5.39
N CYS A 75 -9.13 -4.86 -5.84
CA CYS A 75 -8.72 -3.91 -6.86
C CYS A 75 -7.92 -4.62 -7.96
N THR A 76 -8.43 -4.54 -9.19
CA THR A 76 -7.76 -5.04 -10.39
C THR A 76 -7.62 -3.92 -11.42
N PRO A 77 -6.83 -4.09 -12.49
CA PRO A 77 -6.74 -3.10 -13.56
C PRO A 77 -8.08 -2.73 -14.24
N GLN A 78 -9.13 -3.53 -14.03
CA GLN A 78 -10.49 -3.26 -14.52
C GLN A 78 -11.31 -2.40 -13.53
N SER A 79 -10.84 -2.22 -12.30
CA SER A 79 -11.49 -1.44 -11.26
C SER A 79 -11.07 0.04 -11.33
N ILE A 80 -12.04 0.92 -11.11
CA ILE A 80 -11.73 2.31 -10.75
C ILE A 80 -11.23 2.30 -9.32
N ILE A 81 -10.01 2.81 -9.10
CA ILE A 81 -9.42 2.91 -7.78
C ILE A 81 -10.17 3.99 -6.99
N PRO A 82 -10.85 3.65 -5.87
CA PRO A 82 -11.43 4.67 -5.01
C PRO A 82 -10.31 5.54 -4.44
N ARG A 83 -10.44 6.86 -4.61
CA ARG A 83 -9.47 7.82 -4.08
C ARG A 83 -9.73 7.96 -2.59
N SER A 84 -8.91 7.28 -1.79
CA SER A 84 -8.92 7.40 -0.35
C SER A 84 -8.09 8.62 0.06
N PHE A 85 -8.65 9.51 0.88
CA PHE A 85 -7.97 10.68 1.43
C PHE A 85 -6.87 10.34 2.45
N ILE A 86 -6.63 9.05 2.75
CA ILE A 86 -5.69 8.60 3.79
C ILE A 86 -4.26 9.07 3.51
N ALA A 87 -3.90 9.38 2.27
CA ALA A 87 -2.58 9.88 1.93
C ALA A 87 -2.35 11.38 2.24
N GLU A 88 -3.35 12.11 2.73
CA GLU A 88 -3.20 13.48 3.24
C GLU A 88 -2.94 13.55 4.76
N LEU A 89 -2.91 12.41 5.47
CA LEU A 89 -2.58 12.33 6.90
C LEU A 89 -1.08 12.06 7.13
#